data_AF-A0A2D6LQ44-F1
#
_entry.id   AF-A0A2D6LQ44-F1
#
_cell.length_a   1.000
_cell.length_b   1.000
_cell.length_c   1.000
_cell.angle_alpha   90.00
_cell.angle_beta   90.00
_cell.angle_gamma   90.00
#
_symmetry.space_group_name_H-M   'P 1'
#
loop_
_entity.id
_entity.type
_entity.pdbx_description
1 polymer ?
#
loop_
_entity_poly.entity_id
_entity_poly.type
_entity_poly.pdbx_seq_one_letter_code
_entity_poly.pdbx_strand_id
1 'polypeptide(L)'
;MKHTQMQQIGLERIYRLFELAEQELKKHPERSKRYIGIAIEIGKKTRARFPSELKTKYCKKCNAFLNRTNSEIIKAGTLQTIKCKECGFERKIKN
;
A
#
# COMPACT_ATOMS: atom_id res chain seq x y z
N MET A 1 -19.73 -5.36 8.84
CA MET A 1 -20.20 -4.98 7.48
C MET A 1 -20.13 -6.22 6.61
N LYS A 2 -21.21 -6.59 5.91
CA LYS A 2 -21.16 -7.67 4.92
C LYS A 2 -20.54 -7.12 3.62
N HIS A 3 -19.47 -7.74 3.14
CA HIS A 3 -18.89 -7.41 1.83
C HIS A 3 -19.75 -8.05 0.73
N THR A 4 -19.93 -7.35 -0.38
CA THR A 4 -20.49 -7.96 -1.58
C THR A 4 -19.47 -8.93 -2.21
N GLN A 5 -19.94 -9.88 -3.00
CA GLN A 5 -19.06 -10.83 -3.71
C GLN A 5 -17.97 -10.12 -4.53
N MET A 6 -18.31 -9.01 -5.20
CA MET A 6 -17.35 -8.19 -5.94
C MET A 6 -16.29 -7.54 -5.03
N GLN A 7 -16.68 -7.10 -3.83
CA GLN A 7 -15.74 -6.54 -2.85
C GLN A 7 -14.81 -7.61 -2.29
N GLN A 8 -15.30 -8.83 -2.05
CA GLN A 8 -14.47 -9.95 -1.57
C GLN A 8 -13.41 -10.34 -2.61
N ILE A 9 -13.82 -10.54 -3.87
CA ILE A 9 -12.89 -10.84 -4.97
C ILE A 9 -11.90 -9.68 -5.17
N GLY A 10 -12.37 -8.44 -5.06
CA GLY A 10 -11.52 -7.26 -5.12
C GLY A 10 -10.45 -7.26 -4.02
N LEU A 11 -10.83 -7.57 -2.78
CA LEU A 11 -9.90 -7.66 -1.64
C LEU A 11 -8.87 -8.77 -1.85
N GLU A 12 -9.28 -9.96 -2.25
CA GLU A 12 -8.37 -11.08 -2.51
C GLU A 12 -7.30 -10.71 -3.56
N ARG A 13 -7.72 -10.08 -4.66
CA ARG A 13 -6.80 -9.60 -5.70
C ARG A 13 -5.86 -8.52 -5.19
N ILE A 14 -6.36 -7.59 -4.36
CA ILE A 14 -5.54 -6.55 -3.74
C ILE A 14 -4.45 -7.20 -2.86
N TYR A 15 -4.80 -8.15 -2.01
CA TYR A 15 -3.82 -8.86 -1.17
C TYR A 15 -2.76 -9.56 -2.02
N ARG A 16 -3.18 -10.27 -3.08
CA ARG A 16 -2.25 -10.96 -3.98
C ARG A 16 -1.29 -9.99 -4.66
N LEU A 17 -1.78 -8.84 -5.12
CA LEU A 17 -0.94 -7.82 -5.76
C LEU A 17 0.05 -7.19 -4.78
N PHE A 18 -0.33 -7.02 -3.51
CA PHE A 18 0.60 -6.53 -2.48
C PHE A 18 1.71 -7.55 -2.18
N GLU A 19 1.39 -8.83 -2.13
CA GLU A 19 2.39 -9.89 -1.96
C GLU A 19 3.39 -9.92 -3.13
N LEU A 20 2.89 -9.87 -4.36
CA LEU A 20 3.73 -9.79 -5.56
C LEU A 20 4.57 -8.51 -5.59
N ALA A 21 4.01 -7.39 -5.13
CA ALA A 21 4.74 -6.13 -5.02
C ALA A 21 5.90 -6.22 -4.03
N GLU A 22 5.71 -6.91 -2.91
CA GLU A 22 6.76 -7.13 -1.91
C GLU A 22 7.89 -8.02 -2.47
N GLN A 23 7.53 -9.11 -3.15
CA GLN A 23 8.47 -10.06 -3.75
C GLN A 23 9.33 -9.42 -4.84
N GLU A 24 8.70 -8.66 -5.75
CA GLU A 24 9.40 -8.03 -6.87
C GLU A 24 10.17 -6.76 -6.48
N LEU A 25 9.93 -6.16 -5.31
CA LEU A 25 10.52 -4.87 -4.92
C LEU A 25 12.05 -4.86 -5.02
N LYS A 26 12.71 -5.96 -4.63
CA LYS A 26 14.19 -6.06 -4.64
C LYS A 26 14.78 -6.22 -6.03
N LYS A 27 14.07 -6.93 -6.93
CA LYS A 27 14.56 -7.28 -8.27
C LYS A 27 14.10 -6.29 -9.33
N HIS A 28 12.84 -5.89 -9.25
CA HIS A 28 12.13 -5.05 -10.23
C HIS A 28 11.23 -4.04 -9.50
N PRO A 29 11.78 -2.95 -8.94
CA PRO A 29 11.00 -1.95 -8.19
C PRO A 29 9.91 -1.29 -9.04
N GLU A 30 10.11 -1.17 -10.35
CA GLU A 30 9.08 -0.70 -11.30
C GLU A 30 7.85 -1.62 -11.38
N ARG A 31 8.04 -2.94 -11.36
CA ARG A 31 6.95 -3.92 -11.35
C ARG A 31 6.18 -3.86 -10.04
N SER A 32 6.90 -3.72 -8.93
CA SER A 32 6.31 -3.53 -7.61
C SER A 32 5.36 -2.32 -7.59
N LYS A 33 5.81 -1.16 -8.09
CA LYS A 33 4.97 0.05 -8.23
C LYS A 33 3.74 -0.20 -9.10
N ARG A 34 3.91 -0.91 -10.22
CA ARG A 34 2.82 -1.22 -11.13
C ARG A 34 1.76 -2.10 -10.45
N TYR A 35 2.15 -3.11 -9.68
CA TYR A 35 1.20 -3.95 -8.94
C TYR A 35 0.40 -3.15 -7.90
N ILE A 36 1.04 -2.22 -7.19
CA ILE A 36 0.33 -1.32 -6.26
C ILE A 36 -0.66 -0.42 -7.02
N GLY A 37 -0.26 0.12 -8.18
CA GLY A 37 -1.16 0.87 -9.05
C GLY A 37 -2.41 0.08 -9.42
N ILE A 38 -2.23 -1.15 -9.90
CA ILE A 38 -3.34 -2.06 -10.26
C ILE A 38 -4.23 -2.35 -9.05
N ALA A 39 -3.64 -2.59 -7.86
CA ALA A 39 -4.40 -2.85 -6.65
C ALA A 39 -5.29 -1.65 -6.27
N ILE A 40 -4.78 -0.42 -6.40
CA ILE A 40 -5.55 0.80 -6.15
C ILE A 40 -6.71 0.91 -7.15
N GLU A 41 -6.49 0.62 -8.43
CA GLU A 41 -7.54 0.62 -9.45
C GLU A 41 -8.63 -0.42 -9.19
N ILE A 42 -8.25 -1.64 -8.79
CA ILE A 42 -9.20 -2.68 -8.38
C ILE A 42 -10.04 -2.21 -7.19
N GLY A 43 -9.41 -1.62 -6.17
CA GLY A 43 -10.14 -1.09 -5.02
C GLY A 43 -11.14 -0.01 -5.39
N LYS A 44 -10.77 0.90 -6.29
CA LYS A 44 -11.68 1.93 -6.84
C LYS A 44 -12.86 1.28 -7.58
N LYS A 45 -12.58 0.34 -8.50
CA LYS A 45 -13.58 -0.29 -9.37
C LYS A 45 -14.57 -1.17 -8.59
N THR A 46 -14.07 -1.94 -7.62
CA THR A 46 -14.89 -2.84 -6.80
C THR A 46 -15.51 -2.15 -5.59
N ARG A 47 -15.15 -0.89 -5.32
CA ARG A 47 -15.47 -0.17 -4.08
C ARG A 47 -15.08 -0.98 -2.83
N ALA A 48 -14.03 -1.79 -2.95
CA ALA A 48 -13.45 -2.51 -1.82
C ALA A 48 -12.70 -1.51 -0.92
N ARG A 49 -13.08 -1.47 0.36
CA ARG A 49 -12.38 -0.64 1.34
C ARG A 49 -11.00 -1.25 1.60
N PHE A 50 -9.95 -0.52 1.25
CA PHE A 50 -8.58 -0.95 1.54
C PHE A 50 -8.40 -1.26 3.04
N PRO A 51 -7.90 -2.46 3.39
CA PRO A 51 -7.54 -2.82 4.75
C PRO A 51 -6.55 -1.82 5.35
N SER A 52 -6.68 -1.53 6.64
CA SER A 52 -5.85 -0.54 7.33
C SER A 52 -4.35 -0.90 7.30
N GLU A 53 -4.04 -2.19 7.36
CA GLU A 53 -2.68 -2.73 7.22
C GLU A 53 -2.05 -2.42 5.85
N LEU A 54 -2.82 -2.51 4.76
CA LEU A 54 -2.29 -2.29 3.41
C LEU A 54 -2.14 -0.80 3.13
N LYS A 55 -2.98 0.04 3.73
CA LYS A 55 -2.85 1.49 3.61
C LYS A 55 -1.48 1.98 4.04
N THR A 56 -0.84 1.36 5.03
CA THR A 56 0.50 1.77 5.50
C THR A 56 1.67 1.19 4.69
N LYS A 57 1.43 0.16 3.88
CA LYS A 57 2.45 -0.55 3.08
C LYS A 57 2.79 0.07 1.74
N TYR A 58 2.19 1.19 1.35
CA TYR A 58 2.56 1.89 0.10
C TYR A 58 2.54 3.41 0.23
N CYS A 59 3.21 4.07 -0.71
CA CYS A 59 3.19 5.52 -0.88
C CYS A 59 2.02 5.95 -1.76
N LYS A 60 1.17 6.84 -1.25
CA LYS A 60 -0.01 7.35 -1.99
C LYS A 60 0.34 8.25 -3.19
N LYS A 61 1.60 8.71 -3.30
CA LYS A 61 2.06 9.61 -4.36
C LYS A 61 2.68 8.84 -5.53
N CYS A 62 3.68 7.99 -5.27
CA CYS A 62 4.42 7.27 -6.31
C CYS A 62 4.06 5.78 -6.44
N ASN A 63 3.13 5.28 -5.63
CA ASN A 63 2.74 3.86 -5.58
C ASN A 63 3.88 2.90 -5.19
N ALA A 64 5.01 3.40 -4.68
CA ALA A 64 6.07 2.54 -4.18
C ALA A 64 5.57 1.72 -2.97
N PHE A 65 5.84 0.42 -2.98
CA PHE A 65 5.71 -0.42 -1.80
C PHE A 65 6.70 0.06 -0.75
N LEU A 66 6.25 0.26 0.49
CA LEU A 66 7.05 0.79 1.59
C LEU A 66 7.50 -0.36 2.50
N ASN A 67 8.82 -0.53 2.60
CA ASN A 67 9.49 -1.42 3.55
C ASN A 67 10.43 -0.62 4.46
N ARG A 68 11.10 -1.28 5.41
CA ARG A 68 12.02 -0.62 6.35
C ARG A 68 13.22 0.09 5.68
N THR A 69 13.54 -0.26 4.43
CA THR A 69 14.69 0.27 3.70
C THR A 69 14.33 1.54 2.93
N ASN A 70 13.20 1.55 2.22
CA ASN A 70 12.77 2.65 1.34
C ASN A 70 11.74 3.60 1.99
N SER A 71 11.39 3.34 3.25
CA SER A 71 10.57 4.22 4.07
C SER A 71 11.28 4.57 5.37
N GLU A 72 10.96 5.74 5.89
CA GLU A 72 11.38 6.18 7.21
C GLU A 72 10.15 6.33 8.07
N ILE A 73 10.20 5.71 9.25
CA ILE A 73 9.09 5.69 10.20
C ILE A 73 9.56 6.40 11.46
N ILE A 74 9.01 7.58 11.71
CA ILE A 74 9.32 8.42 12.87
C ILE A 74 8.14 8.32 13.83
N LYS A 75 8.37 7.77 15.02
CA LYS A 75 7.36 7.68 16.09
C LYS A 75 7.51 8.89 17.02
N ALA A 76 6.44 9.66 17.19
CA ALA A 76 6.35 10.81 18.08
C ALA A 76 5.09 10.66 18.96
N GLY A 77 5.25 9.99 20.11
CA GLY A 77 4.15 9.69 21.02
C GLY A 77 3.07 8.82 20.36
N THR A 78 1.84 9.36 20.27
CA THR A 78 0.68 8.70 19.64
C THR A 78 0.64 8.85 18.12
N LEU A 79 1.58 9.59 17.53
CA LEU A 79 1.66 9.84 16.10
C LEU A 79 2.86 9.12 15.50
N GLN A 80 2.66 8.53 14.34
CA GLN A 80 3.72 7.95 13.51
C GLN A 80 3.74 8.65 12.16
N THR A 81 4.88 9.22 11.79
CA THR A 81 5.12 9.81 10.47
C THR A 81 5.80 8.78 9.59
N ILE A 82 5.21 8.47 8.45
CA ILE A 82 5.79 7.58 7.43
C ILE A 82 6.23 8.45 6.26
N LYS A 83 7.52 8.47 5.97
CA LYS A 83 8.14 9.18 4.86
C LYS A 83 8.62 8.20 3.80
N CYS A 84 8.28 8.47 2.54
CA CYS A 84 8.78 7.72 1.40
C CYS A 84 10.14 8.31 0.98
N LYS A 85 11.20 7.49 0.99
CA LYS A 85 12.54 7.95 0.59
C LYS A 85 12.69 8.15 -0.93
N GLU A 86 11.75 7.60 -1.71
CA GLU A 86 11.80 7.68 -3.17
C GLU A 86 11.23 8.99 -3.74
N CYS A 87 10.12 9.49 -3.18
CA CYS A 87 9.46 10.70 -3.67
C CYS A 87 9.33 11.83 -2.64
N GLY A 88 9.82 11.60 -1.41
CA GLY A 88 9.74 12.56 -0.30
C GLY A 88 8.36 12.73 0.31
N PHE A 89 7.33 11.97 -0.11
CA PHE A 89 5.99 12.10 0.44
C PHE A 89 5.92 11.65 1.91
N GLU A 90 5.30 12.46 2.75
CA GLU A 90 5.16 12.23 4.19
C GLU A 90 3.69 12.13 4.57
N ARG A 91 3.37 11.20 5.48
CA ARG A 91 2.04 11.12 6.10
C ARG A 91 2.15 10.89 7.58
N LYS A 92 1.19 11.44 8.33
CA LYS A 92 1.04 11.19 9.76
C LYS A 92 -0.13 10.24 9.97
N ILE A 93 0.07 9.19 10.74
CA ILE A 93 -0.96 8.25 11.19
C ILE A 93 -0.97 8.26 12.72
N LYS A 94 -2.14 8.10 13.34
CA LYS A 94 -2.22 7.82 14.77
C LYS A 94 -1.88 6.34 14.97
N ASN A 95 -0.97 6.05 15.88
CA ASN A 95 -0.62 4.70 16.32
C ASN A 95 -1.75 4.13 17.20
#